data_AF-A0A954ZCC2-F1
#
_entry.id   AF-A0A954ZCC2-F1
#
_cell.length_a   1.000
_cell.length_b   1.000
_cell.length_c   1.000
_cell.angle_alpha   90.00
_cell.angle_beta   90.00
_cell.angle_gamma   90.00
#
_symmetry.space_group_name_H-M   'P 1'
#
loop_
_entity.id
_entity.type
_entity.pdbx_description
1 polymer ?
#
loop_
_entity_poly.entity_id
_entity_poly.type
_entity_poly.pdbx_seq_one_letter_code
_entity_poly.pdbx_strand_id
1 'polypeptide(L)'
;MSWFPSTFAQELSKRIRNSLAKASIATAAGAAAFSAHHGRADQFEWRNAADGFYFTSLNWNNITGTAIGPPGPSDNVLFNEPGSYETWFANDETADAFDLTAGDVTLRSLGVDRNYSVDRMVIDAGMLTLGTPNDPLHMTSTNIVTVSSGGQLSVVAGSKLVNEISGIGIGPGTTGRVVVDGAGSAIEAARFITGCNACGPGGGELLVSNGGTMTTGLGPHGLHDILGGNGQLIVEDPGSHWLSSQIELQSTAQLLVRNQGRITVGTGAVRGIGPQLMVQDSNSVFRSLGDFEVGAAGMNGTLAARNGGVAQIEGVLRVSPTGNVDLPGGTLTADHLVLEGPLLLKQGDAIVNSFERVGGGAIDWQAGYFTLRGGDGAMNGSLTISGPANEVSAFYVSEGGRLDVDAFVRLGWDP
;
A
#
# COMPACT_ATOMS: atom_id res chain seq x y z
N MET A 1 15.45 -14.01 16.67
CA MET A 1 14.22 -14.25 17.47
C MET A 1 13.03 -14.03 16.55
N SER A 2 12.25 -15.07 16.23
CA SER A 2 11.10 -14.94 15.31
C SER A 2 9.90 -14.34 16.05
N TRP A 3 9.59 -13.08 15.74
CA TRP A 3 8.51 -12.30 16.38
C TRP A 3 7.12 -12.54 15.74
N PHE A 4 6.76 -13.78 15.42
CA PHE A 4 5.41 -14.10 14.95
C PHE A 4 4.82 -15.29 15.70
N PRO A 5 3.71 -15.12 16.45
CA PRO A 5 2.91 -16.25 16.86
C PRO A 5 2.18 -16.76 15.60
N SER A 6 2.44 -18.02 15.24
CA SER A 6 1.83 -18.74 14.10
C SER A 6 0.29 -18.70 14.07
N THR A 7 -0.33 -18.37 15.20
CA THR A 7 -1.77 -18.18 15.36
C THR A 7 -2.31 -16.95 14.63
N PHE A 8 -1.51 -15.89 14.41
CA PHE A 8 -1.99 -14.66 13.75
C PHE A 8 -2.18 -14.84 12.24
N ALA A 9 -1.20 -15.43 11.55
CA ALA A 9 -1.33 -15.75 10.12
C ALA A 9 -2.46 -16.77 9.88
N GLN A 10 -2.70 -17.69 10.82
CA GLN A 10 -3.80 -18.65 10.75
C GLN A 10 -5.18 -17.99 10.93
N GLU A 11 -5.35 -17.08 11.88
CA GLU A 11 -6.62 -16.40 12.11
C GLU A 11 -6.96 -15.42 10.99
N LEU A 12 -5.95 -14.72 10.44
CA LEU A 12 -6.12 -13.88 9.26
C LEU A 12 -6.46 -14.71 8.02
N SER A 13 -5.72 -15.80 7.78
CA SER A 13 -6.02 -16.71 6.68
C SER A 13 -7.41 -17.35 6.86
N LYS A 14 -7.87 -17.60 8.09
CA LYS A 14 -9.23 -18.06 8.38
C LYS A 14 -10.28 -16.98 8.08
N ARG A 15 -10.07 -15.72 8.47
CA ARG A 15 -10.99 -14.61 8.17
C ARG A 15 -11.07 -14.33 6.66
N ILE A 16 -9.92 -14.28 5.98
CA ILE A 16 -9.87 -14.06 4.52
C ILE A 16 -10.41 -15.28 3.77
N ARG A 17 -10.10 -16.52 4.18
CA ARG A 17 -10.74 -17.70 3.57
C ARG A 17 -12.24 -17.73 3.82
N ASN A 18 -12.72 -17.29 4.99
CA ASN A 18 -14.14 -17.21 5.26
C ASN A 18 -14.84 -16.12 4.45
N SER A 19 -14.18 -14.98 4.15
CA SER A 19 -14.74 -13.95 3.26
C SER A 19 -14.65 -14.35 1.78
N LEU A 20 -13.52 -14.91 1.35
CA LEU A 20 -13.32 -15.39 -0.02
C LEU A 20 -14.13 -16.65 -0.34
N ALA A 21 -14.33 -17.56 0.62
CA ALA A 21 -15.24 -18.69 0.45
C ALA A 21 -16.69 -18.21 0.38
N LYS A 22 -17.06 -17.14 1.09
CA LYS A 22 -18.37 -16.49 0.89
C LYS A 22 -18.48 -15.87 -0.51
N ALA A 23 -17.42 -15.26 -1.03
CA ALA A 23 -17.39 -14.67 -2.37
C ALA A 23 -17.38 -15.72 -3.51
N SER A 24 -16.61 -16.81 -3.39
CA SER A 24 -16.52 -17.87 -4.41
C SER A 24 -17.68 -18.86 -4.36
N ILE A 25 -18.31 -19.04 -3.19
CA ILE A 25 -19.58 -19.77 -3.08
C ILE A 25 -20.74 -18.89 -3.61
N ALA A 26 -20.66 -17.55 -3.57
CA ALA A 26 -21.66 -16.69 -4.21
C ALA A 26 -21.70 -16.87 -5.75
N THR A 27 -20.58 -17.22 -6.39
CA THR A 27 -20.54 -17.46 -7.84
C THR A 27 -21.07 -18.85 -8.26
N ALA A 28 -21.12 -19.84 -7.35
CA ALA A 28 -21.55 -21.22 -7.67
C ALA A 28 -22.80 -21.69 -6.91
N ALA A 29 -23.24 -20.99 -5.86
CA ALA A 29 -24.41 -21.32 -5.04
C ALA A 29 -25.46 -20.18 -5.00
N GLY A 30 -25.49 -19.33 -6.04
CA GLY A 30 -26.50 -18.28 -6.25
C GLY A 30 -27.95 -18.76 -6.44
N ALA A 31 -28.30 -19.96 -5.95
CA ALA A 31 -29.65 -20.49 -6.06
C ALA A 31 -30.27 -21.10 -4.80
N ALA A 32 -29.56 -21.32 -3.67
CA ALA A 32 -30.21 -22.12 -2.60
C ALA A 32 -29.88 -21.92 -1.11
N ALA A 33 -28.90 -21.11 -0.66
CA ALA A 33 -28.50 -21.21 0.77
C ALA A 33 -28.15 -19.93 1.54
N PHE A 34 -28.65 -18.76 1.15
CA PHE A 34 -28.65 -17.56 2.01
C PHE A 34 -29.86 -17.56 2.94
N SER A 35 -29.87 -18.42 3.96
CA SER A 35 -30.93 -18.41 4.97
C SER A 35 -30.46 -18.94 6.31
N ALA A 36 -29.75 -18.13 7.08
CA ALA A 36 -30.05 -18.00 8.51
C ALA A 36 -29.23 -16.86 9.15
N HIS A 37 -29.97 -15.96 9.80
CA HIS A 37 -29.52 -15.07 10.88
C HIS A 37 -28.71 -13.82 10.54
N HIS A 38 -29.34 -12.90 9.82
CA HIS A 38 -29.72 -11.55 10.30
C HIS A 38 -31.12 -11.29 9.69
N GLY A 39 -31.92 -10.32 10.15
CA GLY A 39 -33.19 -10.01 9.44
C GLY A 39 -32.86 -9.88 7.95
N ARG A 40 -33.51 -10.64 7.07
CA ARG A 40 -33.04 -10.78 5.68
C ARG A 40 -32.99 -9.39 5.07
N ALA A 41 -31.79 -8.87 4.87
CA ALA A 41 -31.56 -7.64 4.14
C ALA A 41 -32.26 -7.78 2.78
N ASP A 42 -33.14 -6.84 2.45
CA ASP A 42 -33.71 -6.81 1.10
C ASP A 42 -32.57 -6.39 0.15
N GLN A 43 -32.46 -7.07 -0.99
CA GLN A 43 -31.51 -6.73 -2.03
C GLN A 43 -32.19 -5.85 -3.06
N PHE A 44 -31.69 -4.64 -3.20
CA PHE A 44 -32.15 -3.67 -4.17
C PHE A 44 -31.14 -3.51 -5.28
N GLU A 45 -31.59 -3.79 -6.50
CA GLU A 45 -30.85 -3.61 -7.73
C GLU A 45 -31.18 -2.25 -8.34
N TRP A 46 -30.15 -1.49 -8.67
CA TRP A 46 -30.27 -0.29 -9.47
C TRP A 46 -30.66 -0.68 -10.90
N ARG A 47 -31.72 -0.06 -11.45
CA ARG A 47 -32.24 -0.40 -12.80
C ARG A 47 -32.27 0.77 -13.77
N ASN A 48 -31.63 1.89 -13.42
CA ASN A 48 -31.64 3.09 -14.25
C ASN A 48 -30.27 3.29 -14.91
N ALA A 49 -30.12 2.77 -16.13
CA ALA A 49 -28.88 2.85 -16.90
C ALA A 49 -28.55 4.24 -17.48
N ALA A 50 -29.36 5.27 -17.21
CA ALA A 50 -29.08 6.63 -17.65
C ALA A 50 -28.36 7.42 -16.54
N ASP A 51 -29.09 7.72 -15.47
CA ASP A 51 -28.70 8.64 -14.40
C ASP A 51 -29.88 8.75 -13.42
N GLY A 52 -29.64 8.86 -12.11
CA GLY A 52 -30.76 9.02 -11.18
C GLY A 52 -30.42 9.41 -9.74
N PHE A 53 -31.43 9.87 -9.02
CA PHE A 53 -31.29 10.12 -7.58
C PHE A 53 -31.41 8.82 -6.78
N TYR A 54 -30.55 8.66 -5.77
CA TYR A 54 -30.57 7.51 -4.87
C TYR A 54 -31.95 7.33 -4.21
N PHE A 55 -32.57 8.41 -3.75
CA PHE A 55 -33.86 8.34 -3.03
C PHE A 55 -35.08 8.10 -3.94
N THR A 56 -34.92 8.00 -5.27
CA THR A 56 -36.04 7.77 -6.18
C THR A 56 -36.37 6.29 -6.27
N SER A 57 -37.51 5.89 -5.70
CA SER A 57 -37.97 4.50 -5.68
C SER A 57 -38.04 3.83 -7.06
N LEU A 58 -38.32 4.60 -8.12
CA LEU A 58 -38.38 4.10 -9.49
C LEU A 58 -37.02 3.66 -10.05
N ASN A 59 -35.91 4.08 -9.46
CA ASN A 59 -34.57 3.66 -9.87
C ASN A 59 -34.17 2.29 -9.29
N TRP A 60 -34.97 1.74 -8.37
CA TRP A 60 -34.65 0.51 -7.65
C TRP A 60 -35.64 -0.60 -7.96
N ASN A 61 -35.10 -1.82 -8.02
CA ASN A 61 -35.83 -3.07 -8.11
C ASN A 61 -35.51 -3.91 -6.87
N ASN A 62 -36.51 -4.24 -6.04
CA ASN A 62 -36.30 -5.14 -4.91
C ASN A 62 -36.35 -6.59 -5.43
N ILE A 63 -35.24 -7.33 -5.28
CA ILE A 63 -35.10 -8.69 -5.82
C ILE A 63 -35.51 -9.75 -4.78
N THR A 64 -35.28 -9.52 -3.50
CA THR A 64 -35.43 -10.56 -2.45
C THR A 64 -36.54 -10.32 -1.46
N GLY A 65 -37.17 -9.13 -1.48
CA GLY A 65 -38.18 -8.73 -0.51
C GLY A 65 -39.39 -8.02 -1.10
N THR A 66 -40.10 -7.27 -0.26
CA THR A 66 -41.37 -6.60 -0.61
C THR A 66 -41.33 -5.09 -0.40
N ALA A 67 -40.26 -4.56 0.20
CA ALA A 67 -40.12 -3.12 0.40
C ALA A 67 -40.01 -2.39 -0.95
N ILE A 68 -40.60 -1.20 -1.01
CA ILE A 68 -40.45 -0.27 -2.12
C ILE A 68 -39.19 0.55 -1.84
N GLY A 69 -38.33 0.75 -2.84
CA GLY A 69 -37.10 1.52 -2.67
C GLY A 69 -37.36 2.97 -2.25
N PRO A 70 -36.32 3.73 -1.91
CA PRO A 70 -34.90 3.38 -2.01
C PRO A 70 -34.44 2.37 -0.94
N PRO A 71 -33.25 1.76 -1.09
CA PRO A 71 -32.63 0.94 -0.07
C PRO A 71 -32.37 1.79 1.19
N GLY A 72 -32.58 1.20 2.36
CA GLY A 72 -32.34 1.83 3.64
C GLY A 72 -31.35 1.06 4.52
N PRO A 73 -31.27 1.43 5.82
CA PRO A 73 -30.48 0.69 6.78
C PRO A 73 -30.88 -0.79 6.77
N SER A 74 -29.90 -1.69 6.81
CA SER A 74 -30.09 -3.16 6.72
C SER A 74 -30.42 -3.71 5.33
N ASP A 75 -30.39 -2.91 4.26
CA ASP A 75 -30.59 -3.39 2.89
C ASP A 75 -29.28 -3.54 2.11
N ASN A 76 -29.26 -4.41 1.10
CA ASN A 76 -28.12 -4.59 0.21
C ASN A 76 -28.35 -3.83 -1.10
N VAL A 77 -27.37 -3.04 -1.51
CA VAL A 77 -27.38 -2.27 -2.75
C VAL A 77 -26.56 -2.97 -3.81
N LEU A 78 -27.18 -3.27 -4.95
CA LEU A 78 -26.53 -3.89 -6.10
C LEU A 78 -26.58 -2.94 -7.31
N PHE A 79 -25.40 -2.61 -7.83
CA PHE A 79 -25.23 -1.97 -9.13
C PHE A 79 -24.71 -2.99 -10.14
N ASN A 80 -25.52 -3.35 -11.12
CA ASN A 80 -25.19 -4.36 -12.13
C ASN A 80 -25.65 -3.97 -13.56
N GLU A 81 -26.13 -2.74 -13.74
CA GLU A 81 -26.49 -2.22 -15.04
C GLU A 81 -25.23 -1.92 -15.87
N PRO A 82 -25.15 -2.37 -17.13
CA PRO A 82 -24.03 -2.03 -17.99
C PRO A 82 -24.09 -0.57 -18.44
N GLY A 83 -22.95 0.00 -18.82
CA GLY A 83 -22.83 1.39 -19.25
C GLY A 83 -22.22 2.27 -18.16
N SER A 84 -22.34 3.58 -18.31
CA SER A 84 -21.89 4.56 -17.31
C SER A 84 -23.05 5.45 -16.92
N TYR A 85 -23.21 5.68 -15.63
CA TYR A 85 -24.30 6.49 -15.08
C TYR A 85 -23.90 7.06 -13.71
N GLU A 86 -24.60 8.12 -13.32
CA GLU A 86 -24.41 8.82 -12.06
C GLU A 86 -25.57 8.56 -11.10
N THR A 87 -25.23 8.50 -9.81
CA THR A 87 -26.20 8.44 -8.71
C THR A 87 -26.02 9.61 -7.78
N TRP A 88 -27.06 10.45 -7.64
CA TRP A 88 -27.03 11.62 -6.78
C TRP A 88 -27.59 11.35 -5.38
N PHE A 89 -26.86 11.84 -4.39
CA PHE A 89 -27.21 11.80 -2.98
C PHE A 89 -27.66 13.19 -2.51
N ALA A 90 -28.95 13.32 -2.18
CA ALA A 90 -29.50 14.56 -1.60
C ALA A 90 -29.39 14.59 -0.07
N ASN A 91 -29.25 13.43 0.57
CA ASN A 91 -29.10 13.25 2.00
C ASN A 91 -27.89 12.36 2.28
N ASP A 92 -27.57 12.23 3.56
CA ASP A 92 -26.73 11.13 4.02
C ASP A 92 -27.56 9.85 3.97
N GLU A 93 -26.98 8.79 3.41
CA GLU A 93 -27.67 7.52 3.19
C GLU A 93 -26.91 6.38 3.86
N THR A 94 -27.61 5.29 4.16
CA THR A 94 -27.02 4.10 4.80
C THR A 94 -27.60 2.83 4.22
N ALA A 95 -26.75 1.84 3.98
CA ALA A 95 -27.12 0.48 3.60
C ALA A 95 -26.28 -0.55 4.40
N ASP A 96 -26.62 -1.84 4.32
CA ASP A 96 -25.80 -2.91 4.88
C ASP A 96 -24.62 -3.24 3.96
N ALA A 97 -24.88 -3.39 2.66
CA ALA A 97 -23.83 -3.68 1.68
C ALA A 97 -23.96 -2.86 0.41
N PHE A 98 -22.83 -2.65 -0.24
CA PHE A 98 -22.72 -2.14 -1.61
C PHE A 98 -21.96 -3.14 -2.47
N ASP A 99 -22.58 -3.61 -3.54
CA ASP A 99 -21.99 -4.51 -4.52
C ASP A 99 -22.06 -3.85 -5.91
N LEU A 100 -20.91 -3.71 -6.58
CA LEU A 100 -20.81 -3.29 -7.99
C LEU A 100 -20.30 -4.45 -8.82
N THR A 101 -21.17 -4.98 -9.70
CA THR A 101 -20.88 -6.17 -10.51
C THR A 101 -20.89 -5.91 -12.01
N ALA A 102 -21.27 -4.70 -12.45
CA ALA A 102 -21.12 -4.23 -13.83
C ALA A 102 -21.34 -2.71 -13.92
N GLY A 103 -20.81 -2.11 -14.99
CA GLY A 103 -20.98 -0.68 -15.30
C GLY A 103 -20.02 0.24 -14.55
N ASP A 104 -19.95 1.48 -15.01
CA ASP A 104 -19.15 2.54 -14.42
C ASP A 104 -20.07 3.52 -13.68
N VAL A 105 -20.05 3.46 -12.35
CA VAL A 105 -20.94 4.21 -11.47
C VAL A 105 -20.21 5.38 -10.86
N THR A 106 -20.75 6.58 -11.00
CA THR A 106 -20.28 7.75 -10.24
C THR A 106 -21.28 8.09 -9.15
N LEU A 107 -20.88 7.97 -7.89
CA LEU A 107 -21.68 8.41 -6.75
C LEU A 107 -21.28 9.84 -6.41
N ARG A 108 -22.23 10.76 -6.40
CA ARG A 108 -21.95 12.19 -6.17
C ARG A 108 -22.97 12.84 -5.27
N SER A 109 -22.56 13.89 -4.58
CA SER A 109 -23.46 14.72 -3.79
C SER A 109 -24.16 15.77 -4.66
N LEU A 110 -25.05 16.57 -4.05
CA LEU A 110 -25.73 17.70 -4.72
C LEU A 110 -25.22 19.03 -4.17
N GLY A 111 -23.93 19.31 -4.35
CA GLY A 111 -23.25 20.54 -3.96
C GLY A 111 -23.03 20.72 -2.46
N VAL A 112 -23.24 19.67 -1.67
CA VAL A 112 -23.01 19.64 -0.21
C VAL A 112 -22.40 18.29 0.13
N ASP A 113 -21.33 18.27 0.93
CA ASP A 113 -20.71 17.03 1.40
C ASP A 113 -21.75 16.07 1.99
N ARG A 114 -21.81 14.85 1.45
CA ARG A 114 -22.72 13.79 1.91
C ARG A 114 -21.96 12.56 2.33
N ASN A 115 -22.52 11.87 3.32
CA ASN A 115 -22.03 10.59 3.80
C ASN A 115 -22.87 9.44 3.23
N TYR A 116 -22.22 8.42 2.70
CA TYR A 116 -22.84 7.14 2.39
C TYR A 116 -22.18 6.04 3.22
N SER A 117 -22.91 5.46 4.17
CA SER A 117 -22.36 4.45 5.07
C SER A 117 -22.85 3.05 4.73
N VAL A 118 -21.93 2.10 4.65
CA VAL A 118 -22.21 0.67 4.44
C VAL A 118 -21.47 -0.18 5.47
N ASP A 119 -21.89 -1.40 5.72
CA ASP A 119 -21.04 -2.36 6.45
C ASP A 119 -19.92 -2.84 5.55
N ARG A 120 -20.28 -3.42 4.40
CA ARG A 120 -19.36 -4.02 3.44
C ARG A 120 -19.48 -3.37 2.07
N MET A 121 -18.37 -3.34 1.35
CA MET A 121 -18.31 -2.89 -0.03
C MET A 121 -17.54 -3.88 -0.90
N VAL A 122 -18.10 -4.26 -2.05
CA VAL A 122 -17.42 -5.09 -3.05
C VAL A 122 -17.58 -4.48 -4.44
N ILE A 123 -16.45 -4.35 -5.13
CA ILE A 123 -16.38 -3.92 -6.52
C ILE A 123 -15.74 -5.07 -7.31
N ASP A 124 -16.58 -5.85 -7.99
CA ASP A 124 -16.16 -7.03 -8.74
C ASP A 124 -15.99 -6.75 -10.24
N ALA A 125 -16.67 -5.74 -10.78
CA ALA A 125 -16.47 -5.29 -12.15
C ALA A 125 -16.77 -3.80 -12.31
N GLY A 126 -16.26 -3.21 -13.39
CA GLY A 126 -16.51 -1.80 -13.72
C GLY A 126 -15.80 -0.83 -12.77
N MET A 127 -16.06 0.46 -12.95
CA MET A 127 -15.46 1.52 -12.15
C MET A 127 -16.48 2.17 -11.21
N LEU A 128 -16.19 2.16 -9.92
CA LEU A 128 -16.84 3.07 -8.97
C LEU A 128 -16.02 4.35 -8.84
N THR A 129 -16.64 5.50 -9.07
CA THR A 129 -16.06 6.82 -8.79
C THR A 129 -16.80 7.49 -7.65
N LEU A 130 -16.06 7.95 -6.64
CA LEU A 130 -16.59 8.76 -5.55
C LEU A 130 -16.38 10.24 -5.84
N GLY A 131 -17.50 10.93 -6.06
CA GLY A 131 -17.62 12.35 -6.29
C GLY A 131 -17.12 12.84 -7.65
N THR A 132 -17.37 14.12 -7.88
CA THR A 132 -16.92 14.89 -9.04
C THR A 132 -16.47 16.27 -8.57
N PRO A 133 -15.77 17.07 -9.39
CA PRO A 133 -15.49 18.46 -9.03
C PRO A 133 -16.77 19.19 -8.60
N ASN A 134 -16.74 19.81 -7.42
CA ASN A 134 -17.85 20.49 -6.72
C ASN A 134 -18.89 19.62 -6.02
N ASP A 135 -18.88 18.29 -6.23
CA ASP A 135 -19.82 17.36 -5.60
C ASP A 135 -19.08 16.16 -4.97
N PRO A 136 -18.25 16.39 -3.93
CA PRO A 136 -17.54 15.31 -3.25
C PRO A 136 -18.54 14.40 -2.52
N LEU A 137 -18.18 13.12 -2.41
CA LEU A 137 -18.93 12.15 -1.62
C LEU A 137 -17.99 11.47 -0.61
N HIS A 138 -18.43 11.38 0.63
CA HIS A 138 -17.73 10.64 1.66
C HIS A 138 -18.40 9.29 1.86
N MET A 139 -17.65 8.21 1.68
CA MET A 139 -18.13 6.86 1.89
C MET A 139 -17.46 6.27 3.14
N THR A 140 -18.25 5.61 3.99
CA THR A 140 -17.73 4.86 5.13
C THR A 140 -18.13 3.40 5.01
N SER A 141 -17.17 2.48 5.14
CA SER A 141 -17.43 1.05 5.30
C SER A 141 -16.99 0.61 6.70
N THR A 142 -17.90 0.10 7.51
CA THR A 142 -17.54 -0.33 8.89
C THR A 142 -16.74 -1.63 8.94
N ASN A 143 -16.50 -2.27 7.79
CA ASN A 143 -15.85 -3.56 7.68
C ASN A 143 -14.88 -3.57 6.48
N ILE A 144 -15.10 -4.48 5.52
CA ILE A 144 -14.19 -4.70 4.40
C ILE A 144 -14.67 -4.03 3.11
N VAL A 145 -13.73 -3.34 2.46
CA VAL A 145 -13.83 -2.92 1.06
C VAL A 145 -12.99 -3.89 0.24
N THR A 146 -13.60 -4.57 -0.74
CA THR A 146 -12.88 -5.47 -1.66
C THR A 146 -12.99 -4.96 -3.08
N VAL A 147 -11.85 -4.85 -3.77
CA VAL A 147 -11.79 -4.56 -5.21
C VAL A 147 -11.17 -5.77 -5.90
N SER A 148 -11.99 -6.49 -6.67
CA SER A 148 -11.66 -7.78 -7.28
C SER A 148 -11.27 -7.64 -8.75
N SER A 149 -11.15 -8.78 -9.43
CA SER A 149 -10.74 -8.86 -10.83
C SER A 149 -11.71 -8.16 -11.78
N GLY A 150 -11.30 -7.02 -12.34
CA GLY A 150 -12.12 -6.23 -13.26
C GLY A 150 -12.85 -5.05 -12.59
N GLY A 151 -12.70 -4.91 -11.26
CA GLY A 151 -13.19 -3.79 -10.49
C GLY A 151 -12.16 -2.67 -10.37
N GLN A 152 -12.62 -1.42 -10.40
CA GLN A 152 -11.85 -0.24 -10.09
C GLN A 152 -12.59 0.66 -9.10
N LEU A 153 -11.87 1.19 -8.11
CA LEU A 153 -12.33 2.27 -7.24
C LEU A 153 -11.52 3.53 -7.54
N SER A 154 -12.20 4.67 -7.71
CA SER A 154 -11.60 5.97 -7.89
C SER A 154 -12.15 6.93 -6.84
N VAL A 155 -11.28 7.43 -5.95
CA VAL A 155 -11.62 8.43 -4.93
C VAL A 155 -11.03 9.76 -5.39
N VAL A 156 -11.90 10.69 -5.80
CA VAL A 156 -11.49 11.91 -6.52
C VAL A 156 -12.17 13.17 -5.98
N ALA A 157 -11.68 14.32 -6.43
CA ALA A 157 -12.34 15.61 -6.25
C ALA A 157 -12.69 15.98 -4.80
N GLY A 158 -11.85 15.61 -3.83
CA GLY A 158 -12.09 15.89 -2.41
C GLY A 158 -12.96 14.85 -1.70
N SER A 159 -13.36 13.80 -2.41
CA SER A 159 -14.09 12.66 -1.82
C SER A 159 -13.22 11.87 -0.85
N LYS A 160 -13.88 11.12 0.03
CA LYS A 160 -13.19 10.34 1.06
C LYS A 160 -13.77 8.94 1.15
N LEU A 161 -12.92 7.95 1.35
CA LEU A 161 -13.33 6.62 1.80
C LEU A 161 -12.70 6.34 3.18
N VAL A 162 -13.54 6.00 4.15
CA VAL A 162 -13.10 5.51 5.47
C VAL A 162 -13.50 4.05 5.60
N ASN A 163 -12.58 3.17 5.98
CA ASN A 163 -12.94 1.77 6.17
C ASN A 163 -12.08 1.02 7.20
N GLU A 164 -12.53 -0.16 7.64
CA GLU A 164 -11.71 -0.97 8.54
C GLU A 164 -10.59 -1.68 7.75
N ILE A 165 -10.94 -2.40 6.69
CA ILE A 165 -9.99 -3.19 5.90
C ILE A 165 -10.15 -2.90 4.41
N SER A 166 -9.08 -2.49 3.75
CA SER A 166 -9.02 -2.36 2.29
C SER A 166 -8.32 -3.56 1.69
N GLY A 167 -9.03 -4.30 0.85
CA GLY A 167 -8.51 -5.45 0.12
C GLY A 167 -8.55 -5.25 -1.38
N ILE A 168 -7.39 -5.26 -2.04
CA ILE A 168 -7.29 -5.06 -3.49
C ILE A 168 -6.63 -6.29 -4.11
N GLY A 169 -7.32 -6.90 -5.07
CA GLY A 169 -6.82 -8.10 -5.76
C GLY A 169 -6.46 -9.22 -4.79
N ILE A 170 -7.31 -9.45 -3.77
CA ILE A 170 -7.11 -10.52 -2.79
C ILE A 170 -7.64 -11.85 -3.36
N GLY A 171 -6.74 -12.79 -3.63
CA GLY A 171 -7.06 -14.15 -4.04
C GLY A 171 -6.28 -14.58 -5.29
N PRO A 172 -6.32 -15.88 -5.64
CA PRO A 172 -5.59 -16.39 -6.79
C PRO A 172 -6.11 -15.74 -8.08
N GLY A 173 -5.20 -15.11 -8.84
CA GLY A 173 -5.51 -14.55 -10.16
C GLY A 173 -6.39 -13.30 -10.17
N THR A 174 -6.72 -12.73 -9.01
CA THR A 174 -7.54 -11.52 -8.93
C THR A 174 -6.71 -10.26 -9.12
N THR A 175 -7.21 -9.33 -9.95
CA THR A 175 -6.58 -8.01 -10.17
C THR A 175 -7.55 -6.85 -10.00
N GLY A 176 -7.48 -6.15 -8.86
CA GLY A 176 -8.27 -4.95 -8.60
C GLY A 176 -7.41 -3.69 -8.65
N ARG A 177 -8.04 -2.54 -8.89
CA ARG A 177 -7.34 -1.25 -8.94
C ARG A 177 -8.02 -0.20 -8.07
N VAL A 178 -7.24 0.54 -7.29
CA VAL A 178 -7.70 1.68 -6.52
C VAL A 178 -6.89 2.91 -6.89
N VAL A 179 -7.57 4.03 -7.08
CA VAL A 179 -6.96 5.32 -7.38
C VAL A 179 -7.45 6.35 -6.36
N VAL A 180 -6.52 7.10 -5.78
CA VAL A 180 -6.80 8.26 -4.93
C VAL A 180 -6.16 9.46 -5.60
N ASP A 181 -6.98 10.30 -6.21
CA ASP A 181 -6.51 11.33 -7.12
C ASP A 181 -7.07 12.72 -6.80
N GLY A 182 -6.18 13.71 -6.82
CA GLY A 182 -6.53 15.10 -6.59
C GLY A 182 -6.45 15.53 -5.13
N ALA A 183 -6.16 16.82 -4.93
CA ALA A 183 -6.07 17.43 -3.62
C ALA A 183 -7.37 17.26 -2.81
N GLY A 184 -7.22 16.86 -1.54
CA GLY A 184 -8.34 16.62 -0.62
C GLY A 184 -8.96 15.22 -0.75
N SER A 185 -8.67 14.48 -1.83
CA SER A 185 -9.12 13.09 -1.95
C SER A 185 -8.36 12.19 -0.98
N ALA A 186 -9.08 11.31 -0.28
CA ALA A 186 -8.46 10.53 0.78
C ALA A 186 -9.03 9.11 0.95
N ILE A 187 -8.15 8.16 1.27
CA ILE A 187 -8.53 6.86 1.86
C ILE A 187 -7.95 6.77 3.26
N GLU A 188 -8.79 6.47 4.24
CA GLU A 188 -8.40 6.16 5.61
C GLU A 188 -8.83 4.73 5.94
N ALA A 189 -7.87 3.84 6.12
CA ALA A 189 -8.15 2.44 6.47
C ALA A 189 -7.48 2.07 7.80
N ALA A 190 -8.14 1.26 8.64
CA ALA A 190 -7.42 0.68 9.78
C ALA A 190 -6.33 -0.30 9.31
N ARG A 191 -6.54 -0.95 8.16
CA ARG A 191 -5.58 -1.86 7.52
C ARG A 191 -5.70 -1.88 6.01
N PHE A 192 -4.57 -2.03 5.33
CA PHE A 192 -4.50 -2.20 3.88
C PHE A 192 -3.81 -3.49 3.44
N ILE A 193 -4.36 -4.13 2.41
CA ILE A 193 -3.83 -5.38 1.84
C ILE A 193 -3.95 -5.33 0.31
N THR A 194 -2.82 -5.41 -0.40
CA THR A 194 -2.78 -5.64 -1.86
C THR A 194 -2.09 -6.95 -2.17
N GLY A 195 -2.81 -7.87 -2.82
CA GLY A 195 -2.31 -9.22 -3.06
C GLY A 195 -2.04 -9.99 -1.76
N CYS A 196 -2.51 -11.23 -1.67
CA CYS A 196 -2.32 -12.03 -0.46
C CYS A 196 -1.66 -13.36 -0.80
N ASN A 197 -0.40 -13.54 -0.42
CA ASN A 197 0.30 -14.83 -0.60
C ASN A 197 -0.44 -15.99 0.09
N ALA A 198 -0.87 -15.78 1.34
CA ALA A 198 -1.53 -16.80 2.15
C ALA A 198 -2.94 -17.16 1.64
N CYS A 199 -3.50 -16.37 0.73
CA CYS A 199 -4.84 -16.51 0.18
C CYS A 199 -4.82 -16.93 -1.30
N GLY A 200 -3.63 -17.08 -1.88
CA GLY A 200 -3.39 -17.29 -3.29
C GLY A 200 -2.88 -16.02 -3.98
N PRO A 201 -1.83 -16.12 -4.84
CA PRO A 201 -1.20 -14.96 -5.44
C PRO A 201 -2.18 -14.20 -6.34
N GLY A 202 -2.56 -13.01 -5.89
CA GLY A 202 -3.27 -11.97 -6.65
C GLY A 202 -2.38 -10.76 -6.87
N GLY A 203 -2.84 -9.82 -7.69
CA GLY A 203 -2.14 -8.56 -7.97
C GLY A 203 -3.09 -7.38 -7.85
N GLY A 204 -3.10 -6.68 -6.71
CA GLY A 204 -3.83 -5.43 -6.57
C GLY A 204 -2.95 -4.22 -6.90
N GLU A 205 -3.51 -3.22 -7.56
CA GLU A 205 -2.84 -1.94 -7.81
C GLU A 205 -3.47 -0.83 -6.97
N LEU A 206 -2.65 -0.03 -6.31
CA LEU A 206 -3.04 1.24 -5.70
C LEU A 206 -2.18 2.38 -6.27
N LEU A 207 -2.85 3.46 -6.68
CA LEU A 207 -2.23 4.70 -7.09
C LEU A 207 -2.71 5.86 -6.21
N VAL A 208 -1.79 6.63 -5.65
CA VAL A 208 -2.04 7.89 -4.94
C VAL A 208 -1.34 9.01 -5.70
N SER A 209 -2.10 9.92 -6.30
CA SER A 209 -1.61 10.91 -7.28
C SER A 209 -2.24 12.30 -7.11
N ASN A 210 -1.62 13.29 -7.76
CA ASN A 210 -2.09 14.69 -7.84
C ASN A 210 -2.56 15.32 -6.52
N GLY A 211 -1.91 15.03 -5.40
CA GLY A 211 -2.27 15.57 -4.08
C GLY A 211 -3.24 14.71 -3.28
N GLY A 212 -3.58 13.51 -3.77
CA GLY A 212 -4.35 12.52 -3.04
C GLY A 212 -3.60 12.00 -1.80
N THR A 213 -4.35 11.53 -0.81
CA THR A 213 -3.77 11.07 0.45
C THR A 213 -4.27 9.69 0.86
N MET A 214 -3.40 8.93 1.49
CA MET A 214 -3.77 7.66 2.11
C MET A 214 -3.27 7.64 3.55
N THR A 215 -4.09 7.17 4.47
CA THR A 215 -3.68 6.91 5.85
C THR A 215 -4.10 5.52 6.26
N THR A 216 -3.16 4.73 6.78
CA THR A 216 -3.38 3.36 7.20
C THR A 216 -2.81 3.10 8.60
N GLY A 217 -3.24 1.99 9.23
CA GLY A 217 -2.73 1.63 10.55
C GLY A 217 -3.33 2.44 11.71
N LEU A 218 -4.49 3.05 11.50
CA LEU A 218 -5.19 3.89 12.49
C LEU A 218 -5.85 3.10 13.64
N GLY A 219 -5.76 1.76 13.66
CA GLY A 219 -6.41 0.91 14.65
C GLY A 219 -5.62 0.74 15.95
N PRO A 220 -6.30 0.44 17.09
CA PRO A 220 -5.68 0.24 18.41
C PRO A 220 -4.69 -0.95 18.49
N HIS A 221 -4.55 -1.70 17.40
CA HIS A 221 -3.73 -2.91 17.33
C HIS A 221 -2.47 -2.77 16.46
N GLY A 222 -2.13 -1.56 15.99
CA GLY A 222 -0.93 -1.36 15.17
C GLY A 222 -0.92 -2.27 13.94
N LEU A 223 -2.02 -2.29 13.20
CA LEU A 223 -2.24 -3.28 12.14
C LEU A 223 -1.24 -3.08 10.99
N HIS A 224 -0.77 -4.21 10.45
CA HIS A 224 0.25 -4.25 9.39
C HIS A 224 -0.39 -4.08 8.02
N ASP A 225 0.15 -3.17 7.23
CA ASP A 225 -0.14 -3.12 5.79
C ASP A 225 0.73 -4.16 5.07
N ILE A 226 0.07 -5.02 4.30
CA ILE A 226 0.74 -6.12 3.59
C ILE A 226 0.57 -5.91 2.11
N LEU A 227 1.69 -5.70 1.43
CA LEU A 227 1.77 -5.76 -0.02
C LEU A 227 2.35 -7.14 -0.35
N GLY A 228 1.50 -8.06 -0.79
CA GLY A 228 1.86 -9.44 -1.11
C GLY A 228 1.54 -9.79 -2.57
N GLY A 229 1.83 -11.03 -2.97
CA GLY A 229 1.63 -11.48 -4.34
C GLY A 229 2.37 -10.57 -5.35
N ASN A 230 1.67 -10.19 -6.42
CA ASN A 230 2.11 -9.22 -7.42
C ASN A 230 1.54 -7.82 -7.14
N GLY A 231 1.23 -7.49 -5.89
CA GLY A 231 0.66 -6.19 -5.52
C GLY A 231 1.59 -5.04 -5.90
N GLN A 232 1.01 -3.97 -6.42
CA GLN A 232 1.72 -2.75 -6.77
C GLN A 232 1.10 -1.55 -6.05
N LEU A 233 1.95 -0.70 -5.49
CA LEU A 233 1.54 0.57 -4.92
C LEU A 233 2.43 1.68 -5.45
N ILE A 234 1.81 2.77 -5.88
CA ILE A 234 2.49 3.94 -6.43
C ILE A 234 2.01 5.18 -5.66
N VAL A 235 2.94 5.95 -5.13
CA VAL A 235 2.68 7.32 -4.63
C VAL A 235 3.47 8.29 -5.50
N GLU A 236 2.76 9.16 -6.21
CA GLU A 236 3.36 10.05 -7.19
C GLU A 236 2.75 11.45 -7.20
N ASP A 237 3.48 12.38 -7.79
CA ASP A 237 3.12 13.78 -7.97
C ASP A 237 3.17 14.65 -6.69
N PRO A 238 3.32 15.98 -6.85
CA PRO A 238 3.36 16.89 -5.72
C PRO A 238 2.12 16.84 -4.84
N GLY A 239 2.35 16.85 -3.52
CA GLY A 239 1.30 16.84 -2.51
C GLY A 239 0.76 15.45 -2.18
N SER A 240 1.03 14.43 -3.01
CA SER A 240 0.58 13.07 -2.74
C SER A 240 1.35 12.44 -1.59
N HIS A 241 0.62 11.84 -0.66
CA HIS A 241 1.21 11.30 0.56
C HIS A 241 0.53 10.02 1.04
N TRP A 242 1.32 9.07 1.53
CA TRP A 242 0.83 7.93 2.31
C TRP A 242 1.46 7.87 3.71
N LEU A 243 0.61 7.91 4.73
CA LEU A 243 0.95 7.66 6.13
C LEU A 243 0.56 6.23 6.53
N SER A 244 1.49 5.48 7.10
CA SER A 244 1.21 4.15 7.67
C SER A 244 1.90 3.96 9.02
N SER A 245 1.30 3.20 9.94
CA SER A 245 2.00 2.78 11.16
C SER A 245 3.09 1.73 10.85
N GLN A 246 2.82 0.82 9.91
CA GLN A 246 3.72 -0.28 9.59
C GLN A 246 3.46 -0.85 8.20
N ILE A 247 4.54 -1.09 7.46
CA ILE A 247 4.48 -1.70 6.13
C ILE A 247 5.29 -3.00 6.03
N GLU A 248 4.77 -3.99 5.33
CA GLU A 248 5.50 -5.20 4.95
C GLU A 248 5.28 -5.54 3.47
N LEU A 249 6.37 -5.52 2.70
CA LEU A 249 6.38 -6.01 1.32
C LEU A 249 6.84 -7.46 1.29
N GLN A 250 6.07 -8.32 0.63
CA GLN A 250 6.31 -9.75 0.49
C GLN A 250 6.21 -10.22 -0.96
N SER A 251 6.70 -11.44 -1.24
CA SER A 251 6.73 -12.03 -2.59
C SER A 251 7.30 -11.06 -3.62
N THR A 252 6.60 -10.78 -4.71
CA THR A 252 7.02 -9.94 -5.84
C THR A 252 6.38 -8.55 -5.77
N ALA A 253 5.88 -8.15 -4.61
CA ALA A 253 5.21 -6.87 -4.44
C ALA A 253 6.14 -5.68 -4.70
N GLN A 254 5.57 -4.62 -5.25
CA GLN A 254 6.29 -3.40 -5.61
C GLN A 254 5.68 -2.19 -4.93
N LEU A 255 6.55 -1.39 -4.30
CA LEU A 255 6.22 -0.06 -3.79
C LEU A 255 7.08 0.96 -4.52
N LEU A 256 6.44 1.92 -5.17
CA LEU A 256 7.08 2.97 -5.94
C LEU A 256 6.70 4.35 -5.39
N VAL A 257 7.72 5.15 -5.06
CA VAL A 257 7.57 6.57 -4.70
C VAL A 257 8.29 7.38 -5.76
N ARG A 258 7.58 8.22 -6.51
CA ARG A 258 8.18 8.96 -7.63
C ARG A 258 7.58 10.34 -7.82
N ASN A 259 8.16 11.15 -8.71
CA ASN A 259 7.61 12.46 -9.07
C ASN A 259 7.20 13.34 -7.87
N GLN A 260 8.00 13.41 -6.80
CA GLN A 260 7.73 14.19 -5.58
C GLN A 260 6.67 13.61 -4.63
N GLY A 261 6.23 12.37 -4.88
CA GLY A 261 5.41 11.59 -3.94
C GLY A 261 6.15 11.33 -2.63
N ARG A 262 5.38 11.12 -1.55
CA ARG A 262 5.94 10.93 -0.21
C ARG A 262 5.27 9.78 0.53
N ILE A 263 6.08 8.97 1.20
CA ILE A 263 5.59 7.94 2.13
C ILE A 263 6.24 8.16 3.48
N THR A 264 5.46 8.03 4.54
CA THR A 264 5.98 7.99 5.92
C THR A 264 5.38 6.80 6.66
N VAL A 265 6.25 5.94 7.16
CA VAL A 265 5.88 4.75 7.93
C VAL A 265 6.44 4.81 9.34
N GLY A 266 5.75 4.19 10.31
CA GLY A 266 6.31 4.00 11.65
C GLY A 266 7.47 3.01 11.63
N THR A 267 7.25 1.80 11.14
CA THR A 267 8.29 0.77 10.93
C THR A 267 8.01 -0.01 9.64
N GLY A 268 8.93 -0.87 9.21
CA GLY A 268 8.58 -1.77 8.12
C GLY A 268 9.63 -2.78 7.69
N ALA A 269 9.29 -3.55 6.67
CA ALA A 269 10.18 -4.51 6.07
C ALA A 269 9.92 -4.73 4.58
N VAL A 270 10.99 -5.01 3.83
CA VAL A 270 10.94 -5.52 2.46
C VAL A 270 11.56 -6.92 2.46
N ARG A 271 10.74 -7.96 2.52
CA ARG A 271 11.19 -9.35 2.69
C ARG A 271 10.27 -10.35 2.01
N GLY A 272 10.81 -11.15 1.10
CA GLY A 272 10.04 -12.14 0.34
C GLY A 272 10.82 -12.69 -0.84
N ILE A 273 10.10 -13.07 -1.90
CA ILE A 273 10.69 -13.60 -3.14
C ILE A 273 10.72 -12.49 -4.19
N GLY A 274 11.65 -11.55 -4.00
CA GLY A 274 11.86 -10.41 -4.90
C GLY A 274 10.98 -9.17 -4.68
N PRO A 275 10.58 -8.78 -3.45
CA PRO A 275 9.82 -7.55 -3.25
C PRO A 275 10.75 -6.35 -3.40
N GLN A 276 10.18 -5.23 -3.87
CA GLN A 276 10.96 -4.03 -4.15
C GLN A 276 10.28 -2.78 -3.61
N LEU A 277 11.03 -2.00 -2.84
CA LEU A 277 10.73 -0.61 -2.53
C LEU A 277 11.65 0.28 -3.35
N MET A 278 11.09 1.17 -4.14
CA MET A 278 11.84 2.05 -5.02
C MET A 278 11.40 3.50 -4.84
N VAL A 279 12.35 4.37 -4.54
CA VAL A 279 12.18 5.83 -4.49
C VAL A 279 12.90 6.42 -5.70
N GLN A 280 12.21 7.19 -6.53
CA GLN A 280 12.75 7.72 -7.78
C GLN A 280 12.50 9.22 -7.88
N ASP A 281 13.40 9.92 -8.56
CA ASP A 281 13.28 11.33 -8.91
C ASP A 281 13.46 12.28 -7.73
N SER A 282 13.85 13.50 -8.05
CA SER A 282 14.11 14.53 -7.05
C SER A 282 12.87 14.86 -6.21
N ASN A 283 13.08 15.07 -4.91
CA ASN A 283 12.05 15.37 -3.91
C ASN A 283 11.05 14.24 -3.60
N SER A 284 11.19 13.06 -4.21
CA SER A 284 10.47 11.87 -3.78
C SER A 284 11.10 11.30 -2.51
N VAL A 285 10.27 10.98 -1.51
CA VAL A 285 10.78 10.59 -0.19
C VAL A 285 10.04 9.37 0.35
N PHE A 286 10.80 8.34 0.74
CA PHE A 286 10.35 7.33 1.67
C PHE A 286 10.98 7.59 3.04
N ARG A 287 10.16 7.67 4.09
CA ARG A 287 10.62 7.89 5.47
C ARG A 287 10.10 6.80 6.40
N SER A 288 10.98 6.13 7.14
CA SER A 288 10.66 5.28 8.28
C SER A 288 11.03 6.00 9.56
N LEU A 289 10.07 6.15 10.49
CA LEU A 289 10.29 6.79 11.79
C LEU A 289 10.97 5.87 12.81
N GLY A 290 11.01 4.57 12.53
CA GLY A 290 11.64 3.54 13.34
C GLY A 290 12.37 2.52 12.48
N ASP A 291 12.54 1.32 13.03
CA ASP A 291 13.32 0.25 12.41
C ASP A 291 12.75 -0.19 11.06
N PHE A 292 13.66 -0.50 10.15
CA PHE A 292 13.35 -0.95 8.80
C PHE A 292 14.26 -2.11 8.39
N GLU A 293 13.67 -3.18 7.87
CA GLU A 293 14.40 -4.39 7.44
C GLU A 293 14.39 -4.56 5.92
N VAL A 294 15.53 -4.95 5.35
CA VAL A 294 15.68 -5.32 3.94
C VAL A 294 16.22 -6.74 3.85
N GLY A 295 15.42 -7.65 3.31
CA GLY A 295 15.67 -9.08 3.33
C GLY A 295 15.53 -9.71 4.72
N ALA A 296 15.59 -11.04 4.77
CA ALA A 296 15.64 -11.84 6.00
C ALA A 296 16.21 -13.23 5.69
N ALA A 297 16.44 -14.08 6.71
CA ALA A 297 16.93 -15.44 6.49
C ALA A 297 16.04 -16.22 5.48
N GLY A 298 16.60 -16.55 4.31
CA GLY A 298 15.89 -17.25 3.23
C GLY A 298 14.91 -16.37 2.42
N MET A 299 14.87 -15.06 2.66
CA MET A 299 14.00 -14.10 1.98
C MET A 299 14.81 -12.95 1.42
N ASN A 300 14.62 -12.63 0.15
CA ASN A 300 15.25 -11.48 -0.50
C ASN A 300 14.44 -10.21 -0.26
N GLY A 301 15.02 -9.05 -0.54
CA GLY A 301 14.29 -7.79 -0.57
C GLY A 301 15.17 -6.69 -1.12
N THR A 302 14.59 -5.75 -1.87
CA THR A 302 15.33 -4.64 -2.45
C THR A 302 14.77 -3.31 -1.96
N LEU A 303 15.64 -2.47 -1.43
CA LEU A 303 15.40 -1.04 -1.24
C LEU A 303 16.25 -0.29 -2.26
N ALA A 304 15.64 0.57 -3.08
CA ALA A 304 16.37 1.38 -4.05
C ALA A 304 15.99 2.85 -3.96
N ALA A 305 16.99 3.73 -4.03
CA ALA A 305 16.79 5.17 -4.21
C ALA A 305 17.54 5.64 -5.46
N ARG A 306 16.82 6.25 -6.41
CA ARG A 306 17.32 6.54 -7.76
C ARG A 306 17.10 7.99 -8.17
N ASN A 307 17.99 8.54 -8.99
CA ASN A 307 17.78 9.82 -9.68
C ASN A 307 17.33 10.99 -8.77
N GLY A 308 17.92 11.12 -7.57
CA GLY A 308 17.57 12.13 -6.58
C GLY A 308 16.47 11.74 -5.59
N GLY A 309 15.94 10.52 -5.67
CA GLY A 309 15.05 9.96 -4.67
C GLY A 309 15.74 9.74 -3.32
N VAL A 310 14.99 9.87 -2.23
CA VAL A 310 15.53 9.81 -0.85
C VAL A 310 14.84 8.72 -0.03
N ALA A 311 15.64 7.80 0.54
CA ALA A 311 15.21 6.89 1.60
C ALA A 311 15.77 7.37 2.94
N GLN A 312 14.90 7.61 3.92
CA GLN A 312 15.26 8.10 5.25
C GLN A 312 14.77 7.14 6.32
N ILE A 313 15.69 6.60 7.12
CA ILE A 313 15.39 5.66 8.21
C ILE A 313 15.85 6.28 9.53
N GLU A 314 14.91 6.66 10.40
CA GLU A 314 15.24 7.32 11.67
C GLU A 314 15.60 6.33 12.78
N GLY A 315 15.26 5.05 12.60
CA GLY A 315 15.69 3.97 13.48
C GLY A 315 16.85 3.16 12.88
N VAL A 316 16.84 1.86 13.16
CA VAL A 316 17.82 0.93 12.61
C VAL A 316 17.41 0.47 11.21
N LEU A 317 18.26 0.69 10.21
CA LEU A 317 18.20 -0.02 8.94
C LEU A 317 18.99 -1.33 9.05
N ARG A 318 18.29 -2.47 8.99
CA ARG A 318 18.91 -3.80 8.94
C ARG A 318 18.86 -4.36 7.53
N VAL A 319 20.02 -4.67 6.96
CA VAL A 319 20.13 -5.31 5.65
C VAL A 319 20.65 -6.72 5.85
N SER A 320 19.78 -7.71 5.68
CA SER A 320 20.09 -9.14 5.80
C SER A 320 21.03 -9.62 4.67
N PRO A 321 21.67 -10.80 4.76
CA PRO A 321 22.58 -11.31 3.72
C PRO A 321 21.97 -11.40 2.32
N THR A 322 20.65 -11.58 2.25
CA THR A 322 19.83 -11.69 1.04
C THR A 322 19.11 -10.38 0.68
N GLY A 323 19.23 -9.35 1.52
CA GLY A 323 18.72 -8.01 1.26
C GLY A 323 19.68 -7.23 0.36
N ASN A 324 19.13 -6.34 -0.46
CA ASN A 324 19.91 -5.48 -1.35
C ASN A 324 19.48 -4.01 -1.19
N VAL A 325 20.45 -3.12 -1.05
CA VAL A 325 20.22 -1.67 -1.06
C VAL A 325 20.94 -1.06 -2.25
N ASP A 326 20.21 -0.48 -3.19
CA ASP A 326 20.74 0.10 -4.43
C ASP A 326 20.55 1.63 -4.47
N LEU A 327 21.64 2.40 -4.57
CA LEU A 327 21.57 3.86 -4.65
C LEU A 327 22.11 4.41 -5.99
N PRO A 328 21.46 4.17 -7.15
CA PRO A 328 21.86 4.76 -8.42
C PRO A 328 21.45 6.24 -8.53
N GLY A 329 22.31 7.14 -8.05
CA GLY A 329 22.04 8.60 -8.05
C GLY A 329 21.02 9.07 -7.01
N GLY A 330 20.66 8.23 -6.03
CA GLY A 330 19.75 8.59 -4.93
C GLY A 330 20.48 8.78 -3.59
N THR A 331 19.73 9.04 -2.54
CA THR A 331 20.26 9.24 -1.19
C THR A 331 19.62 8.29 -0.18
N LEU A 332 20.44 7.69 0.66
CA LEU A 332 20.04 6.97 1.87
C LEU A 332 20.50 7.77 3.09
N THR A 333 19.60 7.93 4.06
CA THR A 333 19.95 8.37 5.41
C THR A 333 19.47 7.34 6.42
N ALA A 334 20.30 7.00 7.42
CA ALA A 334 19.92 6.10 8.49
C ALA A 334 20.50 6.56 9.84
N ASP A 335 19.76 6.43 10.94
CA ASP A 335 20.36 6.67 12.27
C ASP A 335 21.38 5.59 12.62
N HIS A 336 21.00 4.33 12.45
CA HIS A 336 21.90 3.19 12.58
C HIS A 336 21.79 2.25 11.40
N LEU A 337 22.91 1.86 10.81
CA LEU A 337 22.96 0.88 9.71
C LEU A 337 23.63 -0.42 10.20
N VAL A 338 22.88 -1.52 10.15
CA VAL A 338 23.37 -2.89 10.37
C VAL A 338 23.43 -3.61 9.02
N LEU A 339 24.64 -3.99 8.61
CA LEU A 339 24.89 -4.57 7.29
C LEU A 339 25.38 -6.02 7.41
N GLU A 340 24.48 -6.96 7.12
CA GLU A 340 24.77 -8.40 6.92
C GLU A 340 24.81 -8.78 5.43
N GLY A 341 24.19 -7.98 4.54
CA GLY A 341 24.16 -8.17 3.09
C GLY A 341 24.84 -7.08 2.27
N PRO A 342 24.63 -7.06 0.93
CA PRO A 342 25.18 -6.04 0.06
C PRO A 342 24.49 -4.67 0.18
N LEU A 343 25.31 -3.61 0.18
CA LEU A 343 24.95 -2.21 -0.07
C LEU A 343 25.70 -1.76 -1.34
N LEU A 344 24.97 -1.30 -2.35
CA LEU A 344 25.51 -0.89 -3.64
C LEU A 344 25.33 0.62 -3.86
N LEU A 345 26.45 1.34 -3.94
CA LEU A 345 26.52 2.79 -4.15
C LEU A 345 26.92 3.09 -5.60
N LYS A 346 25.96 3.56 -6.42
CA LYS A 346 26.17 3.87 -7.84
C LYS A 346 25.90 5.35 -8.11
N GLN A 347 26.85 6.22 -7.81
CA GLN A 347 26.66 7.69 -7.86
C GLN A 347 25.64 8.22 -6.84
N GLY A 348 25.29 7.42 -5.84
CA GLY A 348 24.37 7.80 -4.76
C GLY A 348 25.08 7.97 -3.43
N ASP A 349 24.40 8.62 -2.49
CA ASP A 349 24.96 8.98 -1.20
C ASP A 349 24.33 8.17 -0.07
N ALA A 350 25.14 7.72 0.88
CA ALA A 350 24.68 7.14 2.14
C ALA A 350 25.21 7.97 3.32
N ILE A 351 24.32 8.44 4.19
CA ILE A 351 24.66 9.22 5.38
C ILE A 351 24.11 8.50 6.60
N VAL A 352 24.99 8.04 7.48
CA VAL A 352 24.60 7.25 8.66
C VAL A 352 25.17 7.85 9.95
N ASN A 353 24.46 7.77 11.07
CA ASN A 353 25.00 8.25 12.36
C ASN A 353 25.79 7.18 13.12
N SER A 354 25.54 5.90 12.83
CA SER A 354 26.31 4.78 13.38
C SER A 354 26.23 3.57 12.46
N PHE A 355 27.23 2.68 12.53
CA PHE A 355 27.39 1.61 11.55
C PHE A 355 27.95 0.33 12.17
N GLU A 356 27.25 -0.78 11.94
CA GLU A 356 27.71 -2.12 12.31
C GLU A 356 27.74 -3.02 11.07
N ARG A 357 28.93 -3.52 10.70
CA ARG A 357 29.06 -4.59 9.71
C ARG A 357 29.17 -5.93 10.41
N VAL A 358 28.18 -6.78 10.18
CA VAL A 358 28.15 -8.16 10.66
C VAL A 358 28.63 -9.08 9.53
N GLY A 359 29.37 -10.13 9.87
CA GLY A 359 30.14 -10.95 8.91
C GLY A 359 29.34 -11.35 7.66
N GLY A 360 29.87 -11.00 6.48
CA GLY A 360 29.27 -11.30 5.17
C GLY A 360 28.75 -10.08 4.39
N GLY A 361 28.44 -8.97 5.07
CA GLY A 361 27.99 -7.74 4.40
C GLY A 361 29.06 -7.17 3.48
N ALA A 362 28.68 -6.56 2.36
CA ALA A 362 29.60 -5.94 1.41
C ALA A 362 29.11 -4.54 1.03
N ILE A 363 30.03 -3.58 0.94
CA ILE A 363 29.73 -2.28 0.33
C ILE A 363 30.42 -2.30 -1.02
N ASP A 364 29.65 -2.32 -2.10
CA ASP A 364 30.15 -2.14 -3.46
C ASP A 364 30.02 -0.66 -3.82
N TRP A 365 31.18 -0.01 -3.93
CA TRP A 365 31.27 1.38 -4.33
C TRP A 365 31.57 1.44 -5.82
N GLN A 366 30.73 2.15 -6.56
CA GLN A 366 30.96 2.46 -7.96
C GLN A 366 31.05 3.98 -8.16
N ALA A 367 30.31 4.78 -7.37
CA ALA A 367 30.51 6.23 -7.17
C ALA A 367 29.62 6.79 -6.03
N GLY A 368 29.87 8.04 -5.61
CA GLY A 368 29.08 8.76 -4.59
C GLY A 368 29.77 8.83 -3.21
N TYR A 369 29.06 9.30 -2.18
CA TYR A 369 29.62 9.51 -0.85
C TYR A 369 29.04 8.56 0.20
N PHE A 370 29.90 8.02 1.07
CA PHE A 370 29.48 7.38 2.32
C PHE A 370 29.98 8.23 3.48
N THR A 371 29.05 8.73 4.29
CA THR A 371 29.35 9.60 5.43
C THR A 371 28.87 8.97 6.73
N LEU A 372 29.78 8.78 7.69
CA LEU A 372 29.50 8.44 9.07
C LEU A 372 29.54 9.73 9.91
N ARG A 373 28.39 10.19 10.41
CA ARG A 373 28.24 11.40 11.22
C ARG A 373 28.09 11.05 12.70
N GLY A 374 29.20 11.15 13.44
CA GLY A 374 29.23 10.71 14.83
C GLY A 374 29.17 9.18 14.96
N GLY A 375 29.06 8.71 16.21
CA GLY A 375 28.97 7.28 16.54
C GLY A 375 30.22 6.45 16.25
N ASP A 376 30.20 5.19 16.70
CA ASP A 376 31.23 4.22 16.36
C ASP A 376 30.79 3.43 15.11
N GLY A 377 31.72 3.25 14.18
CA GLY A 377 31.62 2.37 13.04
C GLY A 377 32.53 1.16 13.24
N ALA A 378 31.97 -0.04 13.25
CA ALA A 378 32.76 -1.27 13.35
C ALA A 378 32.73 -2.05 12.02
N MET A 379 33.92 -2.31 11.46
CA MET A 379 34.09 -3.14 10.27
C MET A 379 34.83 -4.44 10.60
N ASN A 380 34.06 -5.52 10.79
CA ASN A 380 34.58 -6.88 10.86
C ASN A 380 34.86 -7.42 9.44
N GLY A 381 35.84 -6.83 8.73
CA GLY A 381 36.23 -7.22 7.37
C GLY A 381 36.98 -6.15 6.58
N SER A 382 37.24 -6.42 5.29
CA SER A 382 37.92 -5.45 4.40
C SER A 382 36.94 -4.42 3.84
N LEU A 383 37.34 -3.14 3.84
CA LEU A 383 36.70 -2.08 3.05
C LEU A 383 37.37 -2.05 1.68
N THR A 384 36.59 -2.28 0.62
CA THR A 384 37.04 -2.14 -0.76
C THR A 384 36.37 -0.89 -1.33
N ILE A 385 37.18 0.11 -1.69
CA ILE A 385 36.71 1.22 -2.51
C ILE A 385 37.15 0.88 -3.94
N SER A 386 36.18 0.59 -4.78
CA SER A 386 36.33 0.47 -6.24
C SER A 386 35.62 1.64 -6.89
N GLY A 387 36.02 2.01 -8.10
CA GLY A 387 35.42 3.11 -8.84
C GLY A 387 36.30 3.46 -10.04
N PRO A 388 35.72 3.94 -11.14
CA PRO A 388 36.52 4.37 -12.28
C PRO A 388 37.39 5.57 -11.86
N ALA A 389 38.62 5.66 -12.37
CA ALA A 389 39.64 6.62 -11.92
C ALA A 389 39.24 8.12 -12.00
N ASN A 390 38.11 8.42 -12.64
CA ASN A 390 37.54 9.76 -12.86
C ASN A 390 36.34 10.10 -11.95
N GLU A 391 35.85 9.21 -11.09
CA GLU A 391 34.76 9.48 -10.15
C GLU A 391 35.29 9.55 -8.70
N VAL A 392 35.04 10.67 -8.01
CA VAL A 392 35.45 10.87 -6.62
C VAL A 392 34.54 10.06 -5.71
N SER A 393 35.02 8.91 -5.25
CA SER A 393 34.41 8.16 -4.14
C SER A 393 35.14 8.52 -2.86
N ALA A 394 34.43 8.94 -1.82
CA ALA A 394 35.04 9.35 -0.56
C ALA A 394 34.26 8.85 0.66
N PHE A 395 35.00 8.28 1.62
CA PHE A 395 34.49 7.88 2.93
C PHE A 395 34.82 8.98 3.93
N TYR A 396 33.78 9.59 4.50
CA TYR A 396 33.93 10.64 5.50
C TYR A 396 33.52 10.11 6.87
N VAL A 397 34.40 10.26 7.85
CA VAL A 397 34.05 10.19 9.27
C VAL A 397 34.09 11.61 9.79
N SER A 398 32.96 12.08 10.32
CA SER A 398 32.84 13.45 10.85
C SER A 398 32.26 13.44 12.26
N GLU A 399 32.28 14.60 12.92
CA GLU A 399 31.56 14.84 14.18
C GLU A 399 31.95 13.90 15.33
N GLY A 400 33.24 13.56 15.42
CA GLY A 400 33.77 12.71 16.51
C GLY A 400 33.53 11.22 16.33
N GLY A 401 33.04 10.79 15.15
CA GLY A 401 32.90 9.37 14.85
C GLY A 401 34.26 8.65 14.85
N ARG A 402 34.23 7.37 15.20
CA ARG A 402 35.40 6.48 15.18
C ARG A 402 35.13 5.30 14.26
N LEU A 403 36.04 5.02 13.33
CA LEU A 403 35.99 3.82 12.51
C LEU A 403 37.05 2.82 13.01
N ASP A 404 36.59 1.71 13.57
CA ASP A 404 37.44 0.56 13.90
C ASP A 404 37.39 -0.46 12.75
N VAL A 405 38.55 -0.75 12.14
CA VAL A 405 38.71 -1.70 11.03
C VAL A 405 39.61 -2.84 11.49
N ASP A 406 39.05 -4.04 11.64
CA ASP A 406 39.75 -5.20 12.23
C ASP A 406 40.66 -5.96 11.24
N ALA A 407 40.68 -5.58 9.96
CA ALA A 407 41.46 -6.25 8.92
C ALA A 407 42.38 -5.29 8.15
N PHE A 408 41.94 -4.81 6.98
CA PHE A 408 42.72 -3.95 6.08
C PHE A 408 41.80 -3.06 5.24
N VAL A 409 42.19 -1.81 5.02
CA VAL A 409 41.58 -0.93 4.01
C VAL A 409 42.32 -1.14 2.69
N ARG A 410 41.62 -1.60 1.65
CA ARG A 410 42.21 -1.75 0.31
C ARG A 410 41.64 -0.65 -0.59
N LEU A 411 42.46 0.36 -0.86
CA LEU A 411 42.18 1.38 -1.87
C LEU A 411 42.56 0.78 -3.23
N GLY A 412 41.58 0.24 -3.95
CA GLY A 412 41.77 -0.33 -5.28
C GLY A 412 41.40 0.70 -6.35
N TRP A 413 42.38 1.24 -7.04
CA TRP A 413 42.15 1.97 -8.27
C TRP A 413 42.16 0.95 -9.41
N ASP A 414 41.04 0.74 -10.08
CA ASP A 414 41.01 -0.01 -11.34
C ASP A 414 41.41 0.98 -12.44
N PRO A 415 42.56 0.79 -13.13
CA PRO A 415 43.09 1.75 -14.09
C PRO A 415 42.25 1.91 -15.36
#